data_AF-A0A835DRH3-F1
#
_entry.id   AF-A0A835DRH3-F1
#
_cell.length_a   1.000
_cell.length_b   1.000
_cell.length_c   1.000
_cell.angle_alpha   90.00
_cell.angle_beta   90.00
_cell.angle_gamma   90.00
#
_symmetry.space_group_name_H-M   'P 1'
#
loop_
_entity.id
_entity.type
_entity.pdbx_description
1 polymer ?
#
loop_
_entity_poly.entity_id
_entity_poly.type
_entity_poly.pdbx_seq_one_letter_code
_entity_poly.pdbx_strand_id
1 'polypeptide(L)'
;MVDVISSNGWLSLALLAMEVSQMVTQGMWERDSMLLQLPHFTKELAKKCQENPGKSIETVFDLVEMEDDERRELLQMSDLQSLDIARFCNRFFNIDMTYEVLESDYVRAGEDVTLQVTLERDLEGRSEVGSMDAPRYPKAKEEG
;
A
#
# COMPACT_ATOMS: atom_id res chain seq x y z
N MET A 1 -3.18 -20.72 3.08
CA MET A 1 -1.91 -21.03 2.36
C MET A 1 -0.74 -20.41 3.10
N VAL A 2 -0.79 -19.10 3.38
CA VAL A 2 0.17 -18.40 4.25
C VAL A 2 0.44 -19.18 5.54
N ASP A 3 -0.60 -19.56 6.29
CA ASP A 3 -0.44 -20.30 7.57
C ASP A 3 0.30 -21.62 7.46
N VAL A 4 0.04 -22.38 6.39
CA VAL A 4 0.70 -23.67 6.16
C VAL A 4 2.18 -23.43 5.85
N ILE A 5 2.47 -22.44 5.01
CA ILE A 5 3.84 -22.12 4.59
C ILE A 5 4.66 -21.56 5.76
N SER A 6 4.07 -20.66 6.56
CA SER A 6 4.73 -20.06 7.73
C SER A 6 5.01 -21.10 8.81
N SER A 7 4.09 -22.05 9.02
CA SER A 7 4.30 -23.18 9.95
C SER A 7 5.46 -24.10 9.54
N ASN A 8 5.83 -24.11 8.25
CA ASN A 8 6.99 -24.86 7.74
C ASN A 8 8.29 -24.02 7.70
N GLY A 9 8.25 -22.76 8.13
CA GLY A 9 9.43 -21.89 8.18
C GLY A 9 9.92 -21.38 6.82
N TRP A 10 9.07 -21.41 5.79
CA TRP A 10 9.46 -20.99 4.43
C TRP A 10 9.15 -19.51 4.19
N LEU A 11 10.00 -18.63 4.72
CA LEU A 11 9.80 -17.18 4.68
C LEU A 11 9.48 -16.65 3.26
N SER A 12 10.33 -16.95 2.28
CA SER A 12 10.15 -16.43 0.91
C SER A 12 8.82 -16.85 0.29
N LEU A 13 8.38 -18.10 0.52
CA LEU A 13 7.11 -18.57 -0.03
C LEU A 13 5.91 -17.97 0.72
N ALA A 14 6.05 -17.68 2.01
CA ALA A 14 5.01 -17.02 2.79
C ALA A 14 4.80 -15.59 2.29
N LEU A 15 5.88 -14.85 2.03
CA LEU A 15 5.84 -13.50 1.46
C LEU A 15 5.17 -13.49 0.07
N LEU A 16 5.57 -14.40 -0.83
CA LEU A 16 4.93 -14.54 -2.15
C LEU A 16 3.43 -14.84 -2.03
N ALA A 17 3.01 -15.66 -1.06
CA ALA A 17 1.60 -15.94 -0.84
C ALA A 17 0.82 -14.70 -0.33
N MET A 18 1.46 -13.82 0.44
CA MET A 18 0.89 -12.53 0.86
C MET A 18 0.75 -11.58 -0.34
N GLU A 19 1.78 -11.47 -1.18
CA GLU A 19 1.76 -10.65 -2.41
C GLU A 19 0.68 -11.12 -3.39
N VAL A 20 0.50 -12.43 -3.56
CA VAL A 20 -0.58 -12.98 -4.39
C VAL A 20 -1.96 -12.57 -3.85
N SER A 21 -2.15 -12.53 -2.53
CA SER A 21 -3.41 -12.06 -1.94
C SER A 21 -3.67 -10.59 -2.29
N GLN A 22 -2.63 -9.75 -2.27
CA GLN A 22 -2.72 -8.34 -2.67
C GLN A 22 -3.03 -8.20 -4.16
N MET A 23 -2.31 -8.92 -5.02
CA MET A 23 -2.53 -8.96 -6.48
C MET A 23 -3.96 -9.36 -6.85
N VAL A 24 -4.50 -10.40 -6.20
CA VAL A 24 -5.88 -10.84 -6.43
C VAL A 24 -6.90 -9.83 -5.93
N THR A 25 -6.63 -9.17 -4.80
CA THR A 25 -7.53 -8.14 -4.25
C THR A 25 -7.59 -6.93 -5.17
N GLN A 26 -6.45 -6.44 -5.65
CA GLN A 26 -6.39 -5.25 -6.52
C GLN A 26 -6.63 -5.57 -8.00
N GLY A 27 -6.56 -6.84 -8.41
CA GLY A 27 -6.74 -7.26 -9.80
C GLY A 27 -5.61 -6.75 -10.71
N MET A 28 -4.38 -6.87 -10.23
CA MET A 28 -3.14 -6.44 -10.90
C MET A 28 -1.98 -7.37 -10.57
N TRP A 29 -0.97 -7.41 -11.43
CA TRP A 29 0.25 -8.18 -11.20
C TRP A 29 1.31 -7.36 -10.47
N GLU A 30 2.29 -8.03 -9.86
CA GLU A 30 3.45 -7.43 -9.19
C GLU A 30 4.21 -6.44 -10.09
N ARG A 31 4.26 -6.74 -11.40
CA ARG A 31 4.96 -5.91 -12.40
C ARG A 31 4.14 -4.74 -12.91
N ASP A 32 2.85 -4.68 -12.58
CA ASP A 32 2.01 -3.57 -12.97
C ASP A 32 2.34 -2.34 -12.09
N SER A 33 2.16 -1.13 -12.64
CA SER A 33 2.35 0.10 -11.87
C SER A 33 1.40 0.17 -10.68
N MET A 34 1.92 0.52 -9.49
CA MET A 34 1.12 0.73 -8.28
C MET A 34 0.01 1.76 -8.49
N LEU A 35 0.22 2.73 -9.39
CA LEU A 35 -0.75 3.76 -9.73
C LEU A 35 -2.04 3.18 -10.36
N LEU A 36 -2.04 1.95 -10.85
CA LEU A 36 -3.25 1.28 -11.35
C LEU A 36 -4.25 0.92 -10.24
N GLN A 37 -3.88 1.08 -8.97
CA GLN A 37 -4.80 0.99 -7.84
C GLN A 37 -5.69 2.24 -7.73
N LEU A 38 -5.22 3.38 -8.23
CA LEU A 38 -5.97 4.64 -8.18
C LEU A 38 -7.19 4.59 -9.10
N PRO A 39 -8.31 5.23 -8.71
CA PRO A 39 -9.45 5.35 -9.59
C PRO A 39 -9.07 6.15 -10.84
N HIS A 40 -9.70 5.80 -11.97
CA HIS A 40 -9.52 6.46 -13.28
C HIS A 40 -8.13 6.29 -13.94
N PHE A 41 -7.20 5.56 -13.32
CA PHE A 41 -5.89 5.30 -13.92
C PHE A 41 -5.93 4.22 -15.00
N THR A 42 -5.34 4.54 -16.15
CA THR A 42 -5.07 3.58 -17.23
C THR A 42 -3.58 3.24 -17.29
N LYS A 43 -3.21 2.19 -18.05
CA LYS A 43 -1.80 1.82 -18.26
C LYS A 43 -1.02 2.94 -18.94
N GLU A 44 -1.66 3.66 -19.86
CA GLU A 44 -1.06 4.79 -20.57
C GLU A 44 -0.80 5.96 -19.63
N LEU A 45 -1.74 6.27 -18.74
CA LEU A 45 -1.56 7.33 -17.76
C LEU A 45 -0.49 6.98 -16.73
N ALA A 46 -0.49 5.74 -16.22
CA ALA A 46 0.54 5.26 -15.31
C ALA A 46 1.94 5.34 -15.95
N LYS A 47 2.05 4.97 -17.23
CA LYS A 47 3.30 5.13 -17.99
C LYS A 47 3.71 6.60 -18.14
N LYS A 48 2.77 7.50 -18.45
CA LYS A 48 3.01 8.95 -18.53
C LYS A 48 3.55 9.49 -17.19
N CYS A 49 3.04 8.99 -16.07
CA CYS A 49 3.50 9.35 -14.72
C CYS A 49 4.94 8.88 -14.45
N GLN A 50 5.28 7.66 -14.87
CA GLN A 50 6.65 7.14 -14.76
C GLN A 50 7.64 7.90 -15.66
N GLU A 51 7.20 8.31 -16.84
CA GLU A 51 8.00 9.08 -17.80
C GLU A 51 7.99 10.59 -17.53
N ASN A 52 7.44 11.03 -16.38
CA ASN A 52 7.30 12.43 -16.05
C ASN A 52 8.68 13.14 -15.97
N PRO A 53 8.87 14.27 -16.70
CA PRO A 53 10.13 15.00 -16.66
C PRO A 53 10.45 15.51 -15.25
N GLY A 54 11.69 15.33 -14.81
CA GLY A 54 12.17 15.83 -13.51
C GLY A 54 12.07 14.80 -12.38
N LYS A 55 10.90 14.20 -12.15
CA LYS A 55 10.69 13.14 -11.14
C LYS A 55 9.75 12.07 -11.69
N SER A 56 10.23 10.82 -11.74
CA SER A 56 9.41 9.63 -12.02
C SER A 56 8.38 9.47 -10.90
N ILE A 57 7.11 9.29 -11.26
CA ILE A 57 6.02 9.08 -10.31
C ILE A 57 5.66 7.59 -10.35
N GLU A 58 6.05 6.85 -9.30
CA GLU A 58 5.93 5.39 -9.26
C GLU A 58 4.95 4.91 -8.18
N THR A 59 4.83 5.68 -7.10
CA THR A 59 3.99 5.36 -5.94
C THR A 59 2.85 6.36 -5.75
N VAL A 60 1.86 5.99 -4.92
CA VAL A 60 0.79 6.90 -4.52
C VAL A 60 1.34 8.11 -3.75
N PHE A 61 2.38 7.90 -2.94
CA PHE A 61 3.05 8.97 -2.19
C PHE A 61 3.70 9.99 -3.13
N ASP A 62 4.40 9.53 -4.19
CA ASP A 62 4.98 10.42 -5.18
C ASP A 62 3.94 11.34 -5.83
N LEU A 63 2.74 10.81 -6.11
CA LEU A 63 1.63 11.56 -6.70
C LEU A 63 1.04 12.59 -5.73
N VAL A 64 0.94 12.26 -4.44
CA VAL A 64 0.42 13.16 -3.40
C VAL A 64 1.39 14.30 -3.12
N GLU A 65 2.70 14.04 -3.17
CA GLU A 65 3.76 15.03 -3.00
C GLU A 65 3.90 16.03 -4.16
N MET A 66 3.29 15.74 -5.32
CA MET A 66 3.33 16.65 -6.46
C MET A 66 2.62 17.97 -6.15
N GLU A 67 3.18 19.06 -6.67
CA GLU A 67 2.50 20.35 -6.68
C GLU A 67 1.17 20.27 -7.45
N ASP A 68 0.17 20.97 -6.95
CA ASP A 68 -1.21 20.86 -7.43
C ASP A 68 -1.37 21.21 -8.91
N ASP A 69 -0.60 22.17 -9.42
CA ASP A 69 -0.63 22.62 -10.81
C ASP A 69 0.05 21.59 -11.73
N GLU A 70 1.21 21.07 -11.33
CA GLU A 70 1.94 20.02 -12.06
C GLU A 70 1.10 18.74 -12.15
N ARG A 71 0.48 18.34 -11.03
CA ARG A 71 -0.40 17.17 -10.97
C ARG A 71 -1.61 17.34 -11.90
N ARG A 72 -2.23 18.53 -11.93
CA ARG A 72 -3.36 18.83 -12.82
C ARG A 72 -2.96 18.77 -14.29
N GLU A 73 -1.81 19.35 -14.65
CA GLU A 73 -1.28 19.30 -16.01
C GLU A 73 -0.91 17.88 -16.44
N LEU A 74 -0.31 17.09 -15.55
CA LEU A 74 0.06 15.70 -15.81
C LEU A 74 -1.16 14.80 -16.01
N LEU A 75 -2.13 14.86 -15.09
CA LEU A 75 -3.27 13.95 -15.09
C LEU A 75 -4.37 14.34 -16.08
N GLN A 76 -4.54 15.63 -16.37
CA GLN A 76 -5.59 16.16 -17.27
C GLN A 76 -6.99 15.63 -16.94
N MET A 77 -7.29 15.45 -15.66
CA MET A 77 -8.55 14.90 -15.17
C MET A 77 -9.55 16.00 -14.81
N SER A 78 -10.84 15.63 -14.77
CA SER A 78 -11.89 16.52 -14.24
C SER A 78 -11.83 16.63 -12.71
N ASP A 79 -12.39 17.70 -12.14
CA ASP A 79 -12.44 17.92 -10.69
C ASP A 79 -13.08 16.74 -9.93
N LEU A 80 -14.09 16.09 -10.53
CA LEU A 80 -14.74 14.92 -9.94
C LEU A 80 -13.79 13.72 -9.84
N GLN A 81 -12.97 13.48 -10.88
CA GLN A 81 -12.00 12.40 -10.88
C GLN A 81 -10.85 12.68 -9.90
N SER A 82 -10.38 13.93 -9.84
CA SER A 82 -9.38 14.35 -8.85
C SER A 82 -9.87 14.19 -7.42
N LEU A 83 -11.16 14.45 -7.16
CA LEU A 83 -11.77 14.21 -5.85
C LEU A 83 -11.81 12.72 -5.50
N ASP A 84 -12.10 11.84 -6.45
CA ASP A 84 -12.07 10.39 -6.22
C ASP A 84 -10.66 9.90 -5.88
N ILE A 85 -9.63 10.40 -6.59
CA ILE A 85 -8.23 10.13 -6.29
C ILE A 85 -7.88 10.61 -4.87
N ALA A 86 -8.25 11.83 -4.50
CA ALA A 86 -8.00 12.36 -3.15
C ALA A 86 -8.66 11.48 -2.06
N ARG A 87 -9.89 11.02 -2.29
CA ARG A 87 -10.59 10.09 -1.37
C ARG A 87 -9.89 8.73 -1.27
N PHE A 88 -9.28 8.25 -2.36
CA PHE A 88 -8.45 7.05 -2.32
C PHE A 88 -7.18 7.31 -1.52
N CYS A 89 -6.43 8.38 -1.80
CA CYS A 89 -5.19 8.70 -1.10
C CYS A 89 -5.39 8.86 0.41
N ASN A 90 -6.47 9.51 0.85
CA ASN A 90 -6.79 9.66 2.27
C ASN A 90 -7.24 8.34 2.93
N ARG A 91 -7.49 7.28 2.16
CA ARG A 91 -7.75 5.92 2.67
C ARG A 91 -6.56 4.99 2.44
N PHE A 92 -5.57 5.43 1.66
CA PHE A 92 -4.44 4.61 1.30
C PHE A 92 -3.65 4.23 2.56
N PHE A 93 -3.05 3.05 2.51
CA PHE A 93 -2.38 2.48 3.67
C PHE A 93 -1.11 3.28 3.99
N ASN A 94 -1.13 4.01 5.10
CA ASN A 94 0.02 4.70 5.66
C ASN A 94 0.08 4.39 7.16
N ILE A 95 1.03 3.52 7.55
CA ILE A 95 1.21 3.07 8.93
C ILE A 95 2.67 3.28 9.30
N ASP A 96 2.89 3.93 10.43
CA ASP A 96 4.19 4.04 11.06
C ASP A 96 4.45 2.79 11.91
N MET A 97 5.60 2.15 11.70
CA MET A 97 6.00 0.96 12.44
C MET A 97 7.26 1.26 13.24
N THR A 98 7.19 1.01 14.54
CA THR A 98 8.37 0.96 15.41
C THR A 98 8.49 -0.43 16.02
N TYR A 99 9.72 -0.82 16.37
CA TYR A 99 9.97 -2.11 17.01
C TYR A 99 11.08 -1.99 18.05
N GLU A 100 11.02 -2.84 19.06
CA GLU A 100 12.06 -2.99 20.07
C GLU A 100 12.19 -4.45 20.49
N VAL A 101 13.43 -4.88 20.78
CA VAL A 101 13.69 -6.19 21.39
C VAL A 101 13.68 -5.99 22.90
N LEU A 102 12.72 -6.58 23.58
CA LEU A 102 12.63 -6.46 25.03
C LEU A 102 13.83 -7.16 25.67
N GLU A 103 14.42 -6.50 26.68
CA GLU A 103 15.60 -6.99 27.40
C GLU A 103 16.78 -7.35 26.48
N SER A 104 17.02 -6.54 25.43
CA SER A 104 18.05 -6.79 24.40
C SER A 104 19.46 -7.05 24.93
N ASP A 105 19.77 -6.55 26.13
CA ASP A 105 21.08 -6.72 26.77
C ASP A 105 21.27 -8.13 27.40
N TYR A 106 20.19 -8.91 27.51
CA TYR A 106 20.17 -10.22 28.18
C TYR A 106 19.74 -11.38 27.27
N VAL A 107 20.24 -11.41 26.03
CA VAL A 107 19.95 -12.51 25.09
C VAL A 107 20.90 -13.69 25.31
N ARG A 108 20.35 -14.89 25.49
CA ARG A 108 21.13 -16.14 25.63
C ARG A 108 20.64 -17.22 24.69
N ALA A 109 21.54 -18.13 24.33
CA ALA A 109 21.22 -19.24 23.44
C ALA A 109 20.19 -20.18 24.09
N GLY A 110 19.11 -20.45 23.36
CA GLY A 110 18.04 -21.35 23.81
C GLY A 110 16.98 -20.70 24.71
N GLU A 111 17.08 -19.39 24.97
CA GLU A 111 16.03 -18.62 25.65
C GLU A 111 15.12 -17.93 24.62
N ASP A 112 13.89 -17.64 25.03
CA ASP A 112 12.91 -16.94 24.20
C ASP A 112 13.29 -15.45 24.06
N VAL A 113 13.13 -14.91 22.85
CA VAL A 113 13.35 -13.48 22.56
C VAL A 113 12.02 -12.86 22.20
N THR A 114 11.67 -11.75 22.84
CA THR A 114 10.44 -11.00 22.56
C THR A 114 10.73 -9.77 21.72
N LEU A 115 10.15 -9.72 20.52
CA LEU A 115 10.15 -8.54 19.66
C LEU A 115 8.79 -7.85 19.79
N GLN A 116 8.78 -6.64 20.34
CA GLN A 116 7.59 -5.81 20.40
C GLN A 116 7.53 -4.94 19.15
N VAL A 117 6.38 -4.98 18.45
CA VAL A 117 6.11 -4.17 17.26
C VAL A 117 4.92 -3.27 17.56
N THR A 118 5.06 -1.98 17.31
CA THR A 118 4.00 -0.98 17.47
C THR A 118 3.65 -0.42 16.10
N LEU A 119 2.37 -0.44 15.77
CA LEU A 119 1.83 0.08 14.52
C LEU A 119 0.93 1.27 14.84
N GLU A 120 1.20 2.41 14.23
CA GLU A 120 0.43 3.64 14.39
C GLU A 120 -0.10 4.10 13.04
N ARG A 121 -1.36 4.56 13.03
CA ARG A 121 -1.99 5.09 11.83
C ARG A 121 -2.67 6.40 12.17
N ASP A 122 -2.32 7.46 11.45
CA ASP A 122 -3.08 8.70 11.52
C ASP A 122 -4.41 8.53 10.78
N LEU A 123 -5.51 8.70 11.51
CA LEU A 123 -6.86 8.61 10.95
C LEU A 123 -7.39 9.96 10.47
N GLU A 124 -6.62 11.05 10.57
CA GLU A 124 -6.98 12.41 10.12
C GLU A 124 -8.39 12.84 10.58
N GLY A 125 -8.74 12.52 11.83
CA GLY A 125 -10.06 12.85 12.41
C GLY A 125 -11.20 11.87 12.09
N ARG A 126 -10.90 10.72 11.47
CA ARG A 126 -11.86 9.61 11.30
C ARG A 126 -11.89 8.71 12.54
N SER A 127 -13.03 8.07 12.77
CA SER A 127 -13.22 7.12 13.88
C SER A 127 -12.81 5.69 13.52
N GLU A 128 -12.84 5.31 12.24
CA GLU A 128 -12.59 3.95 11.78
C GLU A 128 -11.88 3.92 10.43
N VAL A 129 -11.12 2.84 10.18
CA VAL A 129 -10.58 2.49 8.86
C VAL A 129 -11.72 1.85 8.08
N GLY A 130 -12.16 2.48 6.98
CA GLY A 130 -13.19 1.92 6.12
C GLY A 130 -12.67 0.78 5.25
N SER A 131 -13.55 0.14 4.49
CA SER A 131 -13.19 -0.94 3.56
C SER A 131 -12.16 -0.48 2.51
N MET A 132 -11.26 -1.39 2.11
CA MET A 132 -10.30 -1.17 1.04
C MET A 132 -10.99 -0.78 -0.27
N ASP A 133 -10.36 0.13 -1.01
CA ASP A 133 -10.76 0.44 -2.38
C ASP A 133 -10.18 -0.64 -3.33
N ALA A 134 -11.04 -1.56 -3.73
CA ALA A 134 -10.70 -2.72 -4.55
C ALA A 134 -11.83 -3.00 -5.56
N PRO A 135 -12.02 -2.13 -6.58
CA PRO A 135 -13.20 -2.18 -7.46
C PRO A 135 -13.27 -3.43 -8.33
N ARG A 136 -12.15 -4.13 -8.50
CA ARG A 136 -12.05 -5.39 -9.27
C ARG A 136 -12.34 -6.63 -8.42
N TYR A 137 -12.45 -6.47 -7.10
CA TYR A 137 -12.76 -7.55 -6.19
C TYR A 137 -14.28 -7.65 -5.99
N PRO A 138 -14.88 -8.86 -6.04
CA PRO A 138 -16.33 -9.02 -6.07
C PRO A 138 -17.04 -8.72 -4.73
N LYS A 139 -16.29 -8.46 -3.65
CA LYS A 139 -16.82 -8.24 -2.30
C LYS A 139 -16.10 -7.07 -1.65
N ALA A 140 -16.74 -6.43 -0.67
CA ALA A 140 -16.03 -5.52 0.21
C ALA A 140 -14.90 -6.28 0.93
N LYS A 141 -13.74 -5.66 1.04
CA LYS A 141 -12.55 -6.25 1.65
C LYS A 141 -12.02 -5.30 2.71
N GLU A 142 -11.79 -5.83 3.91
CA GLU A 142 -11.09 -5.12 4.97
C GLU A 142 -9.58 -5.38 4.86
N GLU A 143 -8.80 -4.42 5.37
CA GLU A 143 -7.37 -4.61 5.60
C GLU A 143 -7.14 -5.70 6.65
N GLY A 144 -6.09 -6.50 6.48
CA GLY A 144 -5.81 -7.67 7.32
C GLY A 144 -4.33 -7.87 7.58
#